data_AF-A0A538J237-F1
#
_entry.id   AF-A0A538J237-F1
#
_cell.length_a   1.000
_cell.length_b   1.000
_cell.length_c   1.000
_cell.angle_alpha   90.00
_cell.angle_beta   90.00
_cell.angle_gamma   90.00
#
_symmetry.space_group_name_H-M   'P 1'
#
loop_
_entity.id
_entity.type
_entity.pdbx_description
1 polymer ?
#
loop_
_entity_poly.entity_id
_entity_poly.type
_entity_poly.pdbx_seq_one_letter_code
_entity_poly.pdbx_strand_id
1 'polypeptide(L)'
;MQTPDPVPPRAPVEPTRPLGAEVDPRPGGRYWSAGELMTWVAGLVLTISCFTDWYAGSESGGGFTISVIGWHTGALGKLVFVIGFAVLVLEALREAGIELPATVPESLVVIALGSLATIFVLIRLISIPDTFIPASGRGIGIWISLVAAIAVILAGLVRASEEL
;
A
#
# COMPACT_ATOMS: atom_id res chain seq x y z
N MET A 1 -21.37 75.01 31.29
CA MET A 1 -21.15 73.59 31.62
C MET A 1 -21.11 72.81 30.32
N GLN A 2 -19.94 72.33 29.88
CA GLN A 2 -19.83 71.43 28.73
C GLN A 2 -20.20 70.02 29.20
N THR A 3 -21.21 69.42 28.60
CA THR A 3 -21.55 68.00 28.77
C THR A 3 -20.43 67.15 28.17
N PRO A 4 -19.92 66.12 28.88
CA PRO A 4 -18.91 65.22 28.34
C PRO A 4 -19.37 64.55 27.05
N ASP A 5 -18.49 64.47 26.06
CA ASP A 5 -18.79 63.80 24.80
C ASP A 5 -19.16 62.31 25.01
N PRO A 6 -20.07 61.75 24.19
CA PRO A 6 -20.49 60.35 24.33
C PRO A 6 -19.31 59.42 24.02
N VAL A 7 -19.05 58.48 24.93
CA VAL A 7 -18.03 57.44 24.71
C VAL A 7 -18.43 56.61 23.48
N PRO A 8 -17.56 56.45 22.47
CA PRO A 8 -17.88 55.66 21.30
C PRO A 8 -18.14 54.19 21.70
N PRO A 9 -19.07 53.49 21.02
CA PRO A 9 -19.33 52.09 21.27
C PRO A 9 -18.04 51.28 21.15
N ARG A 10 -17.77 50.44 22.16
CA ARG A 10 -16.62 49.53 22.17
C ARG A 10 -16.74 48.65 20.91
N ALA A 11 -15.77 48.76 19.99
CA ALA A 11 -15.72 47.87 18.84
C ALA A 11 -15.76 46.42 19.34
N PRO A 12 -16.51 45.52 18.67
CA PRO A 12 -16.44 44.10 18.97
C PRO A 12 -14.97 43.70 18.94
N VAL A 13 -14.48 43.12 20.03
CA VAL A 13 -13.17 42.48 20.03
C VAL A 13 -13.30 41.35 19.03
N GLU A 14 -12.73 41.52 17.83
CA GLU A 14 -12.54 40.40 16.91
C GLU A 14 -11.90 39.29 17.74
N PRO A 15 -12.48 38.07 17.76
CA PRO A 15 -11.83 36.95 18.41
C PRO A 15 -10.42 36.88 17.85
N THR A 16 -9.42 37.18 18.69
CA THR A 16 -8.01 36.97 18.35
C THR A 16 -7.92 35.51 17.99
N ARG A 17 -7.92 35.23 16.68
CA ARG A 17 -7.72 33.91 16.13
C ARG A 17 -6.42 33.44 16.79
N PRO A 18 -6.43 32.35 17.57
CA PRO A 18 -5.22 31.95 18.28
C PRO A 18 -4.09 31.89 17.26
N LEU A 19 -2.99 32.58 17.55
CA LEU A 19 -1.76 32.57 16.79
C LEU A 19 -1.15 31.18 17.03
N GLY A 20 -1.71 30.18 16.37
CA GLY A 20 -1.68 28.79 16.81
C GLY A 20 -2.95 28.00 16.49
N ALA A 21 -3.89 28.53 15.70
CA ALA A 21 -4.67 27.69 14.81
C ALA A 21 -3.66 27.00 13.89
N GLU A 22 -3.12 25.90 14.39
CA GLU A 22 -2.29 24.94 13.70
C GLU A 22 -2.93 24.80 12.32
N VAL A 23 -2.24 25.37 11.34
CA VAL A 23 -2.38 24.89 9.98
C VAL A 23 -1.99 23.44 10.13
N ASP A 24 -2.98 22.56 10.26
CA ASP A 24 -2.82 21.13 10.09
C ASP A 24 -1.95 21.02 8.83
N PRO A 25 -0.69 20.56 8.95
CA PRO A 25 0.20 20.55 7.82
C PRO A 25 -0.40 19.53 6.87
N ARG A 26 -1.23 20.01 5.92
CA ARG A 26 -1.60 19.24 4.73
C ARG A 26 -0.28 18.68 4.19
N PRO A 27 -0.01 17.37 4.26
CA PRO A 27 1.30 16.84 3.94
C PRO A 27 1.45 16.77 2.42
N GLY A 28 1.53 17.92 1.77
CA GLY A 28 1.87 18.07 0.36
C GLY A 28 3.33 18.49 0.15
N GLY A 29 4.19 18.27 1.15
CA GLY A 29 5.49 18.93 1.22
C GLY A 29 6.59 18.15 1.93
N ARG A 30 7.21 17.23 1.18
CA ARG A 30 8.65 16.91 1.18
C ARG A 30 9.20 15.80 2.09
N TYR A 31 8.42 15.15 2.95
CA TYR A 31 8.81 13.86 3.54
C TYR A 31 7.59 12.96 3.60
N TRP A 32 7.57 11.90 2.80
CA TRP A 32 6.60 10.82 2.98
C TRP A 32 6.74 10.25 4.39
N SER A 33 5.62 9.88 5.02
CA SER A 33 5.70 9.11 6.26
C SER A 33 6.44 7.79 5.98
N ALA A 34 7.08 7.21 7.01
CA ALA A 34 7.78 5.96 6.82
C ALA A 34 6.81 4.85 6.40
N GLY A 35 5.59 4.86 6.98
CA GLY A 35 4.49 3.99 6.60
C GLY A 35 4.05 4.14 5.15
N GLU A 36 3.90 5.38 4.65
CA GLU A 36 3.53 5.68 3.26
C GLU A 36 4.57 5.17 2.27
N LEU A 37 5.85 5.53 2.47
CA LEU A 37 6.93 5.09 1.60
C LEU A 37 7.04 3.57 1.57
N MET A 38 6.95 2.94 2.73
CA MET A 38 7.00 1.48 2.79
C MET A 38 5.80 0.84 2.11
N THR A 39 4.60 1.42 2.24
CA THR A 39 3.37 0.92 1.60
C THR A 39 3.47 1.02 0.08
N TRP A 40 3.91 2.18 -0.43
CA TRP A 40 4.09 2.41 -1.85
C TRP A 40 5.14 1.49 -2.47
N VAL A 41 6.32 1.38 -1.85
CA VAL A 41 7.40 0.51 -2.33
C VAL A 41 6.98 -0.96 -2.26
N ALA A 42 6.42 -1.41 -1.14
CA ALA A 42 5.99 -2.81 -0.99
C ALA A 42 4.86 -3.16 -1.97
N GLY A 43 3.87 -2.27 -2.13
CA GLY A 43 2.79 -2.41 -3.10
C GLY A 43 3.33 -2.50 -4.53
N LEU A 44 4.26 -1.61 -4.91
CA LEU A 44 4.88 -1.60 -6.23
C LEU A 44 5.64 -2.89 -6.51
N VAL A 45 6.46 -3.34 -5.55
CA VAL A 45 7.22 -4.59 -5.69
C VAL A 45 6.26 -5.77 -5.82
N LEU A 46 5.17 -5.82 -5.04
CA LEU A 46 4.16 -6.89 -5.11
C LEU A 46 3.42 -6.92 -6.46
N THR A 47 3.09 -5.76 -7.01
CA THR A 47 2.47 -5.65 -8.33
C THR A 47 3.40 -6.17 -9.42
N ILE A 48 4.66 -5.72 -9.42
CA ILE A 48 5.64 -6.07 -10.44
C ILE A 48 6.05 -7.55 -10.33
N SER A 49 6.15 -8.09 -9.11
CA SER A 49 6.55 -9.49 -8.90
C SER A 49 5.58 -10.52 -9.48
N CYS A 50 4.36 -10.12 -9.84
CA CYS A 50 3.44 -10.99 -10.56
C CYS A 50 3.85 -11.24 -12.01
N PHE A 51 4.72 -10.40 -12.58
CA PHE A 51 5.26 -10.54 -13.93
C PHE A 51 6.66 -11.16 -13.96
N THR A 52 7.16 -11.63 -12.81
CA THR A 52 8.42 -12.36 -12.70
C THR A 52 8.17 -13.86 -12.55
N ASP A 53 9.24 -14.66 -12.64
CA ASP A 53 9.22 -16.11 -12.64
C ASP A 53 8.70 -16.68 -11.30
N TRP A 54 7.50 -17.25 -11.31
CA TRP A 54 6.97 -17.94 -10.14
C TRP A 54 7.37 -19.41 -10.12
N TYR A 55 7.49 -20.00 -11.31
CA TYR A 55 7.97 -21.36 -11.49
C TYR A 55 9.02 -21.42 -12.57
N ALA A 56 10.01 -22.28 -12.35
CA ALA A 56 11.09 -22.52 -13.30
C ALA A 56 11.43 -24.01 -13.32
N GLY A 57 11.81 -24.52 -14.47
CA GLY A 57 12.39 -25.85 -14.58
C GLY A 57 13.06 -26.08 -15.91
N SER A 58 13.88 -27.11 -15.93
CA SER A 58 14.63 -27.50 -17.13
C SER A 58 14.00 -28.75 -17.72
N GLU A 59 13.95 -28.81 -19.04
CA GLU A 59 13.56 -30.03 -19.74
C GLU A 59 14.55 -31.17 -19.44
N SER A 60 14.04 -32.40 -19.32
CA SER A 60 14.85 -33.62 -19.17
C SER A 60 15.68 -33.87 -20.43
N GLY A 61 16.87 -33.27 -20.49
CA GLY A 61 17.69 -33.21 -21.70
C GLY A 61 18.59 -31.97 -21.79
N GLY A 62 18.40 -30.96 -20.93
CA GLY A 62 19.35 -29.87 -20.71
C GLY A 62 19.37 -28.74 -21.76
N GLY A 63 18.47 -28.79 -22.75
CA GLY A 63 18.48 -27.83 -23.85
C GLY A 63 17.92 -26.44 -23.50
N PHE A 64 16.87 -26.37 -22.67
CA PHE A 64 16.15 -25.11 -22.41
C PHE A 64 15.56 -25.03 -20.99
N THR A 65 15.61 -23.84 -20.40
CA THR A 65 14.93 -23.49 -19.14
C THR A 65 13.59 -22.83 -19.45
N ILE A 66 12.52 -23.40 -18.91
CA ILE A 66 11.17 -22.86 -19.01
C ILE A 66 10.89 -22.09 -17.73
N SER A 67 10.38 -20.86 -17.87
CA SER A 67 9.94 -20.01 -16.77
C SER A 67 8.49 -19.60 -16.97
N VAL A 68 7.70 -19.72 -15.91
CA VAL A 68 6.28 -19.35 -15.88
C VAL A 68 6.12 -18.16 -14.95
N ILE A 69 5.72 -17.02 -15.52
CA ILE A 69 5.46 -15.82 -14.74
C ILE A 69 4.16 -15.94 -13.95
N GLY A 70 4.09 -15.29 -12.79
CA GLY A 70 2.94 -15.34 -11.87
C GLY A 70 1.58 -15.06 -12.53
N TRP A 71 1.51 -14.09 -13.43
CA TRP A 71 0.29 -13.72 -14.18
C TRP A 71 -0.37 -14.90 -14.92
N HIS A 72 0.46 -15.80 -15.48
CA HIS A 72 0.01 -16.97 -16.23
C HIS A 72 -0.32 -18.18 -15.34
N THR A 73 -0.19 -18.04 -14.02
CA THR A 73 -0.39 -19.15 -13.08
C THR A 73 -1.84 -19.38 -12.63
N GLY A 74 -2.82 -18.74 -13.27
CA GLY A 74 -4.24 -18.89 -13.00
C GLY A 74 -4.87 -17.67 -12.32
N ALA A 75 -5.94 -17.87 -11.54
CA ALA A 75 -6.67 -16.80 -10.87
C ALA A 75 -5.87 -16.19 -9.71
N LEU A 76 -5.18 -17.01 -8.90
CA LEU A 76 -4.42 -16.54 -7.74
C LEU A 76 -3.32 -15.54 -8.12
N GLY A 77 -2.56 -15.78 -9.19
CA GLY A 77 -1.55 -14.83 -9.65
C GLY A 77 -2.13 -13.47 -10.07
N LYS A 78 -3.32 -13.48 -10.67
CA LYS A 78 -4.05 -12.24 -11.01
C LYS A 78 -4.58 -11.54 -9.77
N LEU A 79 -5.07 -12.29 -8.78
CA LEU A 79 -5.52 -11.73 -7.50
C LEU A 79 -4.37 -11.05 -6.74
N VAL A 80 -3.18 -11.64 -6.71
CA VAL A 80 -2.00 -11.01 -6.09
C VAL A 80 -1.64 -9.70 -6.82
N PHE A 81 -1.68 -9.69 -8.16
CA PHE A 81 -1.50 -8.46 -8.93
C PHE A 81 -2.54 -7.39 -8.58
N VAL A 82 -3.82 -7.78 -8.56
CA VAL A 82 -4.93 -6.86 -8.24
C VAL A 82 -4.78 -6.31 -6.83
N ILE A 83 -4.35 -7.12 -5.86
CA ILE A 83 -4.11 -6.67 -4.50
C ILE A 83 -2.95 -5.67 -4.43
N GLY A 84 -1.79 -5.98 -5.02
CA GLY A 84 -0.66 -5.05 -5.05
C GLY A 84 -1.03 -3.74 -5.75
N PHE A 85 -1.76 -3.84 -6.87
CA PHE A 85 -2.26 -2.66 -7.59
C PHE A 85 -3.29 -1.87 -6.76
N ALA A 86 -4.18 -2.55 -6.02
CA ALA A 86 -5.12 -1.89 -5.14
C ALA A 86 -4.41 -1.08 -4.04
N VAL A 87 -3.31 -1.60 -3.48
CA VAL A 87 -2.47 -0.85 -2.53
C VAL A 87 -1.94 0.44 -3.17
N LEU A 88 -1.43 0.37 -4.40
CA LEU A 88 -0.96 1.56 -5.13
C LEU A 88 -2.10 2.55 -5.44
N VAL A 89 -3.29 2.05 -5.78
CA VAL A 89 -4.46 2.88 -6.03
C VAL A 89 -4.90 3.60 -4.76
N LEU A 90 -4.86 2.94 -3.60
CA LEU A 90 -5.16 3.58 -2.32
C LEU A 90 -4.22 4.76 -2.06
N GLU A 91 -2.91 4.54 -2.20
CA GLU A 91 -1.92 5.61 -2.01
C GLU A 91 -2.09 6.74 -3.05
N ALA A 92 -2.37 6.41 -4.32
CA ALA A 92 -2.60 7.41 -5.36
C ALA A 92 -3.88 8.24 -5.12
N LEU A 93 -4.96 7.60 -4.64
CA LEU A 93 -6.20 8.28 -4.27
C LEU A 93 -5.96 9.22 -3.10
N ARG A 94 -5.20 8.76 -2.10
CA ARG A 94 -4.81 9.57 -0.96
C ARG A 94 -3.98 10.79 -1.37
N GLU A 95 -2.99 10.62 -2.24
CA GLU A 95 -2.20 11.73 -2.79
C GLU A 95 -3.09 12.73 -3.57
N ALA A 96 -4.16 12.25 -4.20
CA ALA A 96 -5.15 13.09 -4.86
C ALA A 96 -6.15 13.76 -3.90
N GLY A 97 -6.03 13.54 -2.58
CA GLY A 97 -6.93 14.07 -1.55
C GLY A 97 -8.26 13.32 -1.45
N ILE A 98 -8.35 12.11 -2.02
CA ILE A 98 -9.52 11.23 -1.93
C ILE A 98 -9.26 10.22 -0.81
N GLU A 99 -9.79 10.52 0.37
CA GLU A 99 -9.62 9.70 1.56
C GLU A 99 -10.74 8.67 1.70
N LEU A 100 -10.43 7.56 2.38
CA LEU A 100 -11.44 6.60 2.81
C LEU A 100 -12.38 7.23 3.85
N PRO A 101 -13.61 6.73 3.99
CA PRO A 101 -14.52 7.18 5.05
C PRO A 101 -13.84 7.07 6.42
N ALA A 102 -14.05 8.05 7.30
CA ALA A 102 -13.43 8.10 8.63
C ALA A 102 -13.75 6.89 9.55
N THR A 103 -14.69 6.03 9.14
CA THR A 103 -15.03 4.78 9.84
C THR A 103 -14.06 3.63 9.53
N VAL A 104 -13.20 3.75 8.52
CA VAL A 104 -12.30 2.70 8.06
C VAL A 104 -10.85 3.19 8.13
N PRO A 105 -10.05 2.72 9.11
CA PRO A 105 -8.62 3.02 9.17
C PRO A 105 -7.91 2.49 7.93
N GLU A 106 -7.12 3.32 7.27
CA GLU A 106 -6.43 2.94 6.04
C GLU A 106 -5.35 1.90 6.31
N SER A 107 -4.63 2.05 7.42
CA SER A 107 -3.70 1.05 7.94
C SER A 107 -4.31 -0.36 8.03
N LEU A 108 -5.56 -0.47 8.50
CA LEU A 108 -6.29 -1.74 8.57
C LEU A 108 -6.56 -2.32 7.18
N VAL A 109 -6.90 -1.48 6.20
CA VAL A 109 -7.11 -1.92 4.80
C VAL A 109 -5.81 -2.45 4.21
N VAL A 110 -4.69 -1.73 4.39
CA VAL A 110 -3.37 -2.15 3.90
C VAL A 110 -2.94 -3.48 4.54
N ILE A 111 -3.12 -3.64 5.86
CA ILE A 111 -2.84 -4.91 6.57
C ILE A 111 -3.70 -6.05 6.01
N ALA A 112 -4.99 -5.80 5.79
CA ALA A 112 -5.91 -6.82 5.27
C ALA A 112 -5.51 -7.24 3.84
N LEU A 113 -5.18 -6.28 2.97
CA LEU A 113 -4.69 -6.54 1.61
C LEU A 113 -3.37 -7.34 1.63
N GLY A 114 -2.39 -6.93 2.44
CA GLY A 114 -1.12 -7.66 2.59
C GLY A 114 -1.32 -9.09 3.11
N SER A 115 -2.27 -9.29 4.04
CA SER A 115 -2.62 -10.60 4.57
C SER A 115 -3.24 -11.51 3.50
N LEU A 116 -4.18 -10.98 2.70
CA LEU A 116 -4.77 -11.72 1.59
C LEU A 116 -3.73 -12.09 0.53
N ALA A 117 -2.85 -11.17 0.15
CA ALA A 117 -1.75 -11.44 -0.77
C ALA A 117 -0.82 -12.53 -0.23
N THR A 118 -0.47 -12.46 1.06
CA THR A 118 0.37 -13.47 1.72
C THR A 118 -0.26 -14.85 1.64
N ILE A 119 -1.56 -14.96 1.94
CA ILE A 119 -2.31 -16.23 1.83
C ILE A 119 -2.25 -16.76 0.39
N PHE A 120 -2.53 -15.92 -0.61
CA PHE A 120 -2.52 -16.35 -2.01
C PHE A 120 -1.14 -16.80 -2.49
N VAL A 121 -0.09 -16.07 -2.11
CA VAL A 121 1.30 -16.45 -2.43
C VAL A 121 1.68 -17.75 -1.72
N LEU A 122 1.30 -17.94 -0.46
CA LEU A 122 1.58 -19.17 0.27
C LEU A 122 0.87 -20.39 -0.36
N ILE A 123 -0.41 -20.26 -0.72
CA ILE A 123 -1.13 -21.30 -1.46
C ILE A 123 -0.36 -21.68 -2.73
N ARG A 124 0.14 -20.68 -3.45
CA ARG A 124 0.90 -20.86 -4.68
C ARG A 124 2.28 -21.51 -4.45
N LEU A 125 2.93 -21.18 -3.33
CA LEU A 125 4.24 -21.69 -2.96
C LEU A 125 4.18 -23.19 -2.62
N ILE A 126 3.14 -23.61 -1.89
CA ILE A 126 2.95 -25.00 -1.45
C ILE A 126 2.28 -25.86 -2.52
N SER A 127 1.34 -25.29 -3.29
CA SER A 127 0.54 -26.01 -4.28
C SER A 127 0.94 -25.61 -5.70
N ILE A 128 1.85 -26.39 -6.30
CA ILE A 128 2.19 -26.29 -7.72
C ILE A 128 1.12 -27.02 -8.56
N PRO A 129 0.52 -26.38 -9.58
CA PRO A 129 -0.40 -27.04 -10.49
C PRO A 129 0.35 -27.95 -11.42
N ASP A 130 -0.21 -29.13 -11.61
CA ASP A 130 0.38 -30.20 -12.42
C ASP A 130 0.56 -29.80 -13.89
N THR A 131 -0.15 -28.77 -14.36
CA THR A 131 -0.06 -28.21 -15.71
C THR A 131 1.30 -27.60 -16.05
N PHE A 132 2.16 -27.33 -15.07
CA PHE A 132 3.44 -26.67 -15.29
C PHE A 132 4.64 -27.62 -15.35
N ILE A 133 4.45 -28.93 -15.33
CA ILE A 133 5.54 -29.90 -15.56
C ILE A 133 6.11 -29.68 -16.98
N PRO A 134 7.45 -29.49 -17.18
CA PRO A 134 8.59 -29.77 -16.28
C PRO A 134 9.07 -28.62 -15.36
N ALA A 135 8.40 -27.46 -15.34
CA ALA A 135 8.66 -26.34 -14.43
C ALA A 135 8.15 -26.56 -12.99
N SER A 136 8.64 -27.61 -12.32
CA SER A 136 8.29 -27.94 -10.93
C SER A 136 9.09 -27.19 -9.86
N GLY A 137 10.11 -26.43 -10.26
CA GLY A 137 10.90 -25.58 -9.37
C GLY A 137 10.18 -24.27 -9.04
N ARG A 138 10.53 -23.67 -7.90
CA ARG A 138 10.04 -22.32 -7.51
C ARG A 138 11.01 -21.30 -8.10
N GLY A 139 10.49 -20.38 -8.92
CA GLY A 139 11.24 -19.25 -9.43
C GLY A 139 11.52 -18.20 -8.35
N ILE A 140 12.37 -17.21 -8.63
CA ILE A 140 12.69 -16.18 -7.64
C ILE A 140 11.50 -15.22 -7.41
N GLY A 141 10.67 -14.99 -8.43
CA GLY A 141 9.50 -14.13 -8.37
C GLY A 141 8.48 -14.50 -7.29
N ILE A 142 8.30 -15.79 -6.96
CA ILE A 142 7.36 -16.19 -5.89
C ILE A 142 7.87 -15.79 -4.50
N TRP A 143 9.18 -15.83 -4.29
CA TRP A 143 9.81 -15.40 -3.04
C TRP A 143 9.77 -13.88 -2.90
N ILE A 144 10.02 -13.15 -4.00
CA ILE A 144 9.86 -11.69 -4.04
C ILE A 144 8.42 -11.32 -3.69
N SER A 145 7.45 -12.02 -4.27
CA SER A 145 6.02 -11.79 -3.98
C SER A 145 5.69 -12.04 -2.49
N LEU A 146 6.27 -13.07 -1.89
CA LEU A 146 6.05 -13.39 -0.48
C LEU A 146 6.63 -12.30 0.43
N VAL A 147 7.88 -11.91 0.19
CA VAL A 147 8.54 -10.84 0.96
C VAL A 147 7.80 -9.52 0.78
N ALA A 148 7.38 -9.19 -0.43
CA ALA A 148 6.61 -7.98 -0.71
C ALA A 148 5.25 -7.98 0.00
N ALA A 149 4.53 -9.11 -0.01
CA ALA A 149 3.25 -9.22 0.70
C ALA A 149 3.40 -9.04 2.21
N ILE A 150 4.45 -9.62 2.80
CA ILE A 150 4.79 -9.41 4.22
C ILE A 150 5.16 -7.95 4.47
N ALA A 151 5.94 -7.34 3.57
CA ALA A 151 6.32 -5.92 3.67
C ALA A 151 5.09 -5.00 3.61
N VAL A 152 4.04 -5.32 2.83
CA VAL A 152 2.77 -4.58 2.84
C VAL A 152 2.11 -4.66 4.22
N ILE A 153 2.10 -5.83 4.87
CA ILE A 153 1.56 -5.97 6.24
C ILE A 153 2.36 -5.10 7.21
N LEU A 154 3.70 -5.19 7.16
CA LEU A 154 4.57 -4.38 8.02
C LEU A 154 4.36 -2.88 7.77
N ALA A 155 4.10 -2.47 6.53
CA ALA A 155 3.85 -1.08 6.16
C ALA A 155 2.56 -0.57 6.78
N GLY A 156 1.49 -1.38 6.70
CA GLY A 156 0.24 -1.07 7.38
C GLY A 156 0.38 -1.03 8.91
N LEU A 157 1.24 -1.86 9.52
CA LEU A 157 1.53 -1.80 10.97
C LEU A 157 2.29 -0.52 11.36
N VAL A 158 3.29 -0.11 10.57
CA VAL A 158 3.99 1.17 10.79
C VAL A 158 3.01 2.32 10.66
N ARG A 159 2.16 2.29 9.63
CA ARG A 159 1.15 3.32 9.40
C ARG A 159 0.11 3.39 10.53
N ALA A 160 -0.33 2.24 11.05
CA ALA A 160 -1.19 2.20 12.23
C ALA A 160 -0.54 2.86 13.45
N SER A 161 0.78 2.78 13.60
CA SER A 161 1.50 3.46 14.69
C SER A 161 1.64 4.98 14.47
N GLU A 162 1.57 5.45 13.23
CA GLU A 162 1.57 6.88 12.86
C GLU A 162 0.17 7.51 12.99
N GLU A 163 -0.91 6.70 12.92
CA GLU A 163 -2.31 7.13 13.05
C GLU A 163 -2.80 7.26 14.51
N LEU A 164 -2.07 6.71 15.48
CA LEU A 164 -2.40 6.70 16.93
C LEU A 164 -1.88 7.93 17.67
#